data_AF-A0A957Z2U3-F1
#
_entry.id   AF-A0A957Z2U3-F1
#
_cell.length_a   1.000
_cell.length_b   1.000
_cell.length_c   1.000
_cell.angle_alpha   90.00
_cell.angle_beta   90.00
_cell.angle_gamma   90.00
#
_symmetry.space_group_name_H-M   'P 1'
#
loop_
_entity.id
_entity.type
_entity.pdbx_description
1 polymer ?
#
loop_
_entity_poly.entity_id
_entity_poly.type
_entity_poly.pdbx_seq_one_letter_code
_entity_poly.pdbx_strand_id
1 'polypeptide(L)'
;SGLVYLILIPLAVSLFVRARYPEAAASAQPFFSQASNLSLLILLVLMVVLNFSNVVGLLGSGGLLASLILVILTTVGGYLLGKLGKAGDWLQALGAGQRNIAAAMVVATMNFGNDEVVMVVVYSLIVMVVLIPLALELGKRGAKTA
;
A
#
# COMPACT_ATOMS: atom_id res chain seq x y z
N SER A 1 -9.50 -17.10 7.43
CA SER A 1 -8.34 -17.59 8.21
C SER A 1 -6.98 -17.18 7.63
N GLY A 2 -6.83 -16.97 6.31
CA GLY A 2 -5.54 -16.63 5.68
C GLY A 2 -4.80 -15.40 6.24
N LEU A 3 -5.51 -14.32 6.61
CA LEU A 3 -4.88 -13.11 7.15
C LEU A 3 -4.18 -13.32 8.51
N VAL A 4 -4.70 -14.24 9.34
CA VAL A 4 -4.08 -14.56 10.64
C VAL A 4 -2.70 -15.17 10.39
N TYR A 5 -2.61 -16.12 9.47
CA TYR A 5 -1.35 -16.79 9.15
C TYR A 5 -0.36 -15.89 8.41
N LEU A 6 -0.85 -15.03 7.51
CA LEU A 6 0.00 -14.23 6.63
C LEU A 6 0.41 -12.87 7.21
N ILE A 7 -0.30 -12.35 8.21
CA ILE A 7 -0.02 -11.04 8.81
C ILE A 7 0.24 -11.16 10.31
N LEU A 8 -0.68 -11.75 11.07
CA LEU A 8 -0.60 -11.74 12.54
C LEU A 8 0.55 -12.61 13.07
N ILE A 9 0.75 -13.81 12.51
CA ILE A 9 1.84 -14.70 12.96
C ILE A 9 3.22 -14.08 12.71
N PRO A 10 3.58 -13.61 11.49
CA PRO A 10 4.87 -12.96 11.25
C PRO A 10 5.07 -11.72 12.13
N LEU A 11 4.00 -10.95 12.36
CA LEU A 11 4.06 -9.74 13.19
C LEU A 11 4.27 -10.09 14.67
N ALA A 12 3.60 -11.11 15.19
CA ALA A 12 3.81 -11.59 16.55
C ALA A 12 5.24 -12.11 16.76
N VAL A 13 5.76 -12.89 15.81
CA VAL A 13 7.14 -13.41 15.86
C VAL A 13 8.16 -12.28 15.80
N SER A 14 8.01 -11.33 14.88
CA SER A 14 8.94 -10.20 14.75
C SER A 14 8.93 -9.29 15.99
N LEU A 15 7.78 -9.03 16.59
CA LEU A 15 7.69 -8.29 17.85
C LEU A 15 8.32 -9.05 19.03
N PHE A 16 8.12 -10.36 19.11
CA PHE A 16 8.75 -11.20 20.14
C PHE A 16 10.27 -11.19 20.02
N VAL A 17 10.83 -11.34 18.81
CA VAL A 17 12.27 -11.26 18.55
C VAL A 17 12.80 -9.88 18.92
N ARG A 18 12.10 -8.80 18.56
CA ARG A 18 12.49 -7.43 18.92
C ARG A 18 12.52 -7.22 20.43
N ALA A 19 11.58 -7.80 21.17
CA ALA A 19 11.50 -7.68 22.62
C ALA A 19 12.60 -8.48 23.34
N ARG A 20 12.95 -9.68 22.84
CA ARG A 20 13.90 -10.58 23.51
C ARG A 20 15.36 -10.42 23.07
N TYR A 21 15.59 -10.01 21.81
CA TYR A 21 16.89 -9.92 21.16
C TYR A 21 17.05 -8.60 20.37
N PRO A 22 17.10 -7.44 21.05
CA PRO A 22 17.13 -6.13 20.39
C PRO A 22 18.36 -5.91 19.51
N GLU A 23 19.53 -6.44 19.89
CA GLU A 23 20.75 -6.30 19.07
C GLU A 23 20.69 -7.12 17.77
N ALA A 24 20.14 -8.34 17.82
CA ALA A 24 19.92 -9.15 16.63
C ALA A 24 18.84 -8.53 15.71
N ALA A 25 17.81 -7.92 16.30
CA ALA A 25 16.80 -7.19 15.54
C ALA A 25 17.40 -5.94 14.86
N ALA A 26 18.28 -5.21 15.57
CA ALA A 26 18.94 -4.03 15.04
C ALA A 26 19.89 -4.36 13.87
N SER A 27 20.66 -5.44 13.97
CA SER A 27 21.55 -5.88 12.89
C SER A 27 20.81 -6.43 11.67
N ALA A 28 19.64 -7.06 11.88
CA ALA A 28 18.81 -7.58 10.80
C ALA A 28 17.96 -6.49 10.11
N GLN A 29 17.61 -5.42 10.81
CA GLN A 29 16.76 -4.33 10.29
C GLN A 29 17.19 -3.79 8.91
N PRO A 30 18.48 -3.47 8.64
CA PRO A 30 18.88 -2.96 7.33
C PRO A 30 18.69 -3.99 6.21
N PHE A 31 18.97 -5.28 6.45
CA PHE A 31 18.77 -6.34 5.46
C PHE A 31 17.28 -6.55 5.14
N PHE A 32 16.43 -6.58 6.17
CA PHE A 32 14.97 -6.68 5.97
C PHE A 32 14.39 -5.46 5.28
N SER A 33 14.92 -4.26 5.57
CA SER A 33 14.51 -3.03 4.87
C SER A 33 14.88 -3.09 3.37
N GLN A 34 16.09 -3.53 3.03
CA GLN A 34 16.51 -3.70 1.64
C GLN A 34 15.67 -4.78 0.93
N ALA A 35 15.46 -5.93 1.55
CA ALA A 35 14.63 -6.99 1.01
C ALA A 35 13.18 -6.54 0.79
N SER A 36 12.60 -5.78 1.73
CA SER A 36 11.26 -5.20 1.61
C SER A 36 11.19 -4.20 0.45
N ASN A 37 12.12 -3.27 0.36
CA ASN A 37 12.14 -2.27 -0.71
C ASN A 37 12.32 -2.92 -2.08
N LEU A 38 13.23 -3.90 -2.19
CA LEU A 38 13.42 -4.65 -3.43
C LEU A 38 12.16 -5.44 -3.81
N SER A 39 11.53 -6.09 -2.84
CA SER A 39 10.27 -6.84 -3.06
C SER A 39 9.14 -5.91 -3.51
N LEU A 40 9.01 -4.72 -2.89
CA LEU A 40 8.02 -3.71 -3.29
C LEU A 40 8.29 -3.21 -4.72
N LEU A 41 9.55 -2.96 -5.07
CA LEU A 41 9.94 -2.55 -6.42
C LEU A 41 9.61 -3.64 -7.45
N ILE A 42 9.96 -4.89 -7.17
CA ILE A 42 9.64 -6.03 -8.04
C ILE A 42 8.12 -6.16 -8.18
N LEU A 43 7.38 -6.09 -7.07
CA LEU A 43 5.92 -6.19 -7.09
C LEU A 43 5.28 -5.06 -7.91
N LEU A 44 5.80 -3.83 -7.78
CA LEU A 44 5.37 -2.68 -8.56
C LEU A 44 5.59 -2.90 -10.06
N VAL A 45 6.78 -3.38 -10.45
CA VAL A 45 7.10 -3.67 -11.85
C VAL A 45 6.22 -4.80 -12.39
N LEU A 46 6.10 -5.91 -11.65
CA LEU A 46 5.26 -7.04 -12.04
C LEU A 46 3.79 -6.64 -12.16
N MET A 47 3.27 -5.83 -11.23
CA MET A 47 1.90 -5.34 -11.31
C MET A 47 1.65 -4.58 -12.61
N VAL A 48 2.54 -3.67 -12.99
CA VAL A 48 2.37 -2.86 -14.21
C VAL A 48 2.50 -3.72 -15.46
N VAL A 49 3.53 -4.57 -15.53
CA VAL A 49 3.83 -5.38 -16.73
C VAL A 49 2.75 -6.44 -16.95
N LEU A 50 2.39 -7.21 -15.92
CA LEU A 50 1.45 -8.32 -16.05
C LEU A 50 0.00 -7.84 -16.26
N ASN A 51 -0.32 -6.62 -15.83
CA ASN A 51 -1.68 -6.08 -15.92
C ASN A 51 -1.82 -4.96 -16.95
N PHE A 52 -0.83 -4.74 -17.82
CA PHE A 52 -0.87 -3.66 -18.80
C PHE A 52 -2.12 -3.71 -19.68
N SER A 53 -2.49 -4.89 -20.20
CA SER A 53 -3.71 -5.08 -20.98
C SER A 53 -4.98 -4.82 -20.16
N ASN A 54 -4.98 -5.18 -18.88
CA ASN A 54 -6.09 -4.85 -17.98
C ASN A 54 -6.19 -3.33 -17.81
N VAL A 55 -5.09 -2.62 -17.55
CA VAL A 55 -5.07 -1.14 -17.46
C VAL A 55 -5.65 -0.48 -18.70
N VAL A 56 -5.23 -0.92 -19.88
CA VAL A 56 -5.73 -0.37 -21.15
C VAL A 56 -7.20 -0.70 -21.36
N GLY A 57 -7.63 -1.93 -21.06
CA GLY A 57 -9.03 -2.35 -21.14
C GLY A 57 -9.95 -1.64 -20.15
N LEU A 58 -9.39 -1.10 -19.07
CA LEU A 58 -10.15 -0.37 -18.05
C LEU A 58 -10.43 1.08 -18.44
N LEU A 59 -9.76 1.63 -19.45
CA LEU A 59 -10.05 2.93 -20.06
C LEU A 59 -11.43 2.87 -20.74
N GLY A 60 -12.49 3.02 -19.94
CA GLY A 60 -13.89 2.98 -20.39
C GLY A 60 -14.83 2.13 -19.52
N SER A 61 -14.31 1.35 -18.56
CA SER A 61 -15.07 0.32 -17.81
C SER A 61 -15.79 0.81 -16.54
N GLY A 62 -15.72 2.10 -16.19
CA GLY A 62 -16.26 2.66 -14.95
C GLY A 62 -15.50 2.27 -13.67
N GLY A 63 -14.85 1.10 -13.63
CA GLY A 63 -14.04 0.63 -12.49
C GLY A 63 -12.84 1.54 -12.18
N LEU A 64 -12.28 2.18 -13.21
CA LEU A 64 -11.23 3.18 -13.06
C LEU A 64 -11.75 4.43 -12.33
N LEU A 65 -12.92 4.93 -12.72
CA LEU A 65 -13.55 6.09 -12.07
C LEU A 65 -13.92 5.78 -10.62
N ALA A 66 -14.53 4.62 -10.35
CA ALA A 66 -14.89 4.20 -9.00
C ALA A 66 -13.65 4.11 -8.08
N SER A 67 -12.57 3.51 -8.59
CA SER A 67 -11.30 3.40 -7.86
C SER A 67 -10.67 4.78 -7.62
N LEU A 68 -10.67 5.65 -8.62
CA LEU A 68 -10.13 7.01 -8.50
C LEU A 68 -10.88 7.83 -7.45
N ILE A 69 -12.22 7.79 -7.49
CA ILE A 69 -13.08 8.45 -6.50
C ILE A 69 -12.76 7.91 -5.10
N LEU A 70 -12.66 6.59 -4.96
CA LEU A 70 -12.34 5.98 -3.67
C LEU A 70 -10.98 6.47 -3.14
N VAL A 71 -9.93 6.48 -3.96
CA VAL A 71 -8.60 6.96 -3.56
C VAL A 71 -8.63 8.42 -3.13
N ILE A 72 -9.32 9.28 -3.89
CA ILE A 72 -9.46 10.70 -3.56
C ILE A 72 -10.19 10.86 -2.22
N LEU A 73 -11.34 10.21 -2.05
CA LEU A 73 -12.14 10.31 -0.83
C LEU A 73 -11.36 9.82 0.40
N THR A 74 -10.64 8.71 0.29
CA THR A 74 -9.86 8.19 1.42
C THR A 74 -8.67 9.08 1.76
N THR A 75 -8.01 9.64 0.74
CA THR A 75 -6.84 10.52 0.95
C THR A 75 -7.27 11.86 1.54
N VAL A 76 -8.33 12.47 0.99
CA VAL A 76 -8.90 13.72 1.50
C VAL A 76 -9.49 13.52 2.89
N GLY A 77 -10.23 12.43 3.10
CA GLY A 77 -10.74 12.08 4.43
C GLY A 77 -9.63 11.92 5.45
N GLY A 78 -8.54 11.21 5.09
CA GLY A 78 -7.35 11.08 5.93
C GLY A 78 -6.68 12.43 6.23
N TYR A 79 -6.59 13.33 5.23
CA TYR A 79 -6.05 14.67 5.40
C TYR A 79 -6.88 15.53 6.36
N LEU A 80 -8.20 15.55 6.17
CA LEU A 80 -9.12 16.31 7.01
C LEU A 80 -9.10 15.80 8.46
N LEU A 81 -9.10 14.49 8.64
CA LEU A 81 -8.96 13.86 9.96
C LEU A 81 -7.61 14.15 10.60
N GLY A 82 -6.53 14.17 9.80
CA GLY A 82 -5.19 14.53 10.26
C GLY A 82 -5.10 15.96 10.74
N LYS A 83 -5.77 16.89 10.04
CA LYS A 83 -5.87 18.31 10.42
C LYS A 83 -6.74 18.55 11.65
N LEU A 84 -7.77 17.73 11.85
CA LEU A 84 -8.61 17.76 13.06
C LEU A 84 -7.89 17.11 14.26
N GLY A 85 -6.96 16.19 13.99
CA GLY A 85 -6.18 15.47 14.99
C GLY A 85 -4.79 16.07 15.21
N LYS A 86 -3.98 15.36 16.01
CA LYS A 86 -2.54 15.65 16.21
C LYS A 86 -1.64 14.75 15.36
N ALA A 87 -2.20 14.00 14.41
CA ALA A 87 -1.51 12.90 13.73
C ALA A 87 -0.70 13.32 12.49
N GLY A 88 -0.68 14.61 12.14
CA GLY A 88 0.00 15.11 10.95
C GLY A 88 -0.82 14.86 9.68
N ASP A 89 -1.28 15.95 9.07
CA ASP A 89 -2.29 15.96 8.01
C ASP A 89 -1.95 15.02 6.85
N TRP A 90 -0.73 15.14 6.30
CA TRP A 90 -0.28 14.34 5.16
C TRP A 90 0.10 12.90 5.52
N LEU A 91 0.56 12.66 6.75
CA LEU A 91 0.86 11.29 7.20
C LEU A 91 -0.42 10.46 7.24
N GLN A 92 -1.49 11.04 7.79
CA GLN A 92 -2.79 10.37 7.85
C GLN A 92 -3.46 10.28 6.47
N ALA A 93 -3.30 11.29 5.61
CA ALA A 93 -3.77 11.25 4.23
C ALA A 93 -3.15 10.09 3.43
N LEU A 94 -1.82 9.98 3.46
CA LEU A 94 -1.09 8.93 2.74
C LEU A 94 -1.39 7.55 3.33
N GLY A 95 -1.47 7.43 4.66
CA GLY A 95 -1.83 6.17 5.32
C GLY A 95 -3.26 5.69 5.03
N ALA A 96 -4.21 6.63 4.89
CA ALA A 96 -5.59 6.29 4.53
C ALA A 96 -5.75 5.92 3.05
N GLY A 97 -4.99 6.57 2.16
CA GLY A 97 -4.98 6.31 0.74
C GLY A 97 -4.21 5.05 0.34
N GLN A 98 -3.05 4.78 0.96
CA GLN A 98 -2.24 3.57 0.72
C GLN A 98 -2.76 2.40 1.57
N ARG A 99 -3.61 1.58 0.96
CA ARG A 99 -4.11 0.35 1.60
C ARG A 99 -3.14 -0.82 1.38
N ASN A 100 -3.19 -1.81 2.26
CA ASN A 100 -2.39 -3.03 2.10
C ASN A 100 -2.96 -3.90 0.96
N ILE A 101 -2.41 -3.71 -0.24
CA ILE A 101 -2.78 -4.44 -1.46
C ILE A 101 -2.56 -5.94 -1.32
N ALA A 102 -1.49 -6.38 -0.65
CA ALA A 102 -1.20 -7.80 -0.45
C ALA A 102 -2.31 -8.49 0.37
N ALA A 103 -2.78 -7.83 1.43
CA ALA A 103 -3.90 -8.32 2.22
C ALA A 103 -5.20 -8.40 1.39
N ALA A 104 -5.48 -7.38 0.57
CA ALA A 104 -6.64 -7.36 -0.31
C ALA A 104 -6.59 -8.49 -1.36
N MET A 105 -5.42 -8.73 -1.97
CA MET A 105 -5.20 -9.81 -2.94
C MET A 105 -5.40 -11.20 -2.33
N VAL A 106 -4.92 -11.42 -1.10
CA VAL A 106 -5.15 -12.67 -0.37
C VAL A 106 -6.64 -12.90 -0.13
N VAL A 107 -7.37 -11.86 0.29
CA VAL A 107 -8.82 -11.97 0.53
C VAL A 107 -9.58 -12.24 -0.77
N ALA A 108 -9.25 -11.50 -1.85
CA ALA A 108 -9.86 -11.68 -3.17
C ALA A 108 -9.64 -13.09 -3.71
N THR A 109 -8.40 -13.59 -3.69
CA THR A 109 -8.05 -14.91 -4.23
C THR A 109 -8.57 -16.07 -3.38
N MET A 110 -8.66 -15.92 -2.05
CA MET A 110 -9.11 -16.99 -1.16
C MET A 110 -10.63 -17.04 -0.97
N ASN A 111 -11.37 -15.94 -1.19
CA ASN A 111 -12.79 -15.85 -0.83
C ASN A 111 -13.69 -15.39 -1.99
N PHE A 112 -13.13 -14.93 -3.10
CA PHE A 112 -13.88 -14.39 -4.24
C PHE A 112 -13.39 -14.95 -5.57
N GLY A 113 -14.05 -14.58 -6.68
CA GLY A 113 -13.74 -15.04 -8.02
C GLY A 113 -12.70 -14.20 -8.75
N ASN A 114 -12.53 -14.46 -10.04
CA ASN A 114 -11.54 -13.78 -10.88
C ASN A 114 -11.85 -12.29 -11.09
N ASP A 115 -13.13 -11.90 -11.11
CA ASP A 115 -13.53 -10.51 -11.35
C ASP A 115 -13.13 -9.58 -10.19
N GLU A 116 -13.22 -10.06 -8.94
CA GLU A 116 -12.80 -9.31 -7.77
C GLU A 116 -11.28 -9.16 -7.71
N VAL A 117 -10.53 -10.19 -8.13
CA VAL A 117 -9.06 -10.09 -8.25
C VAL A 117 -8.67 -9.02 -9.25
N VAL A 118 -9.36 -8.95 -10.40
CA VAL A 118 -9.15 -7.89 -11.39
C VAL A 118 -9.42 -6.53 -10.77
N MET A 119 -10.53 -6.34 -10.05
CA MET A 119 -10.83 -5.06 -9.37
C MET A 119 -9.76 -4.64 -8.35
N VAL A 120 -9.24 -5.58 -7.55
CA VAL A 120 -8.15 -5.28 -6.60
C VAL A 120 -6.90 -4.83 -7.35
N VAL A 121 -6.55 -5.49 -8.45
CA VAL A 121 -5.43 -5.08 -9.31
C VAL A 121 -5.65 -3.67 -9.88
N VAL A 122 -6.85 -3.37 -10.40
CA VAL A 122 -7.19 -2.03 -10.93
C VAL A 122 -6.98 -0.95 -9.88
N TYR A 123 -7.57 -1.16 -8.71
CA TYR A 123 -7.48 -0.24 -7.59
C TYR A 123 -6.02 -0.03 -7.17
N SER A 124 -5.25 -1.12 -7.10
CA SER A 124 -3.84 -1.10 -6.72
C SER A 124 -2.99 -0.26 -7.68
N LEU A 125 -3.23 -0.40 -8.98
CA LEU A 125 -2.51 0.37 -10.01
C LEU A 125 -2.83 1.86 -9.92
N ILE A 126 -4.10 2.22 -9.70
CA ILE A 126 -4.52 3.63 -9.55
C ILE A 126 -3.92 4.25 -8.29
N VAL A 127 -4.03 3.55 -7.15
CA VAL A 127 -3.39 3.94 -5.89
C VAL A 127 -1.90 4.22 -6.10
N MET A 128 -1.22 3.32 -6.82
CA MET A 128 0.20 3.44 -7.11
C MET A 128 0.53 4.65 -7.99
N VAL A 129 -0.19 4.83 -9.09
CA VAL A 129 0.00 5.95 -10.04
C VAL A 129 -0.33 7.30 -9.41
N VAL A 130 -1.31 7.36 -8.49
CA VAL A 130 -1.74 8.62 -7.87
C VAL A 130 -0.90 8.96 -6.64
N LEU A 131 -0.72 8.01 -5.72
CA LEU A 131 -0.11 8.30 -4.41
C LEU A 131 1.42 8.26 -4.43
N ILE A 132 2.08 7.52 -5.33
CA ILE A 132 3.55 7.56 -5.40
C ILE A 132 4.03 8.95 -5.82
N PRO A 133 3.53 9.57 -6.92
CA PRO A 133 3.92 10.93 -7.27
C PRO A 133 3.56 11.94 -6.19
N LEU A 134 2.39 11.80 -5.56
CA LEU A 134 1.98 12.67 -4.44
C LEU A 134 2.95 12.57 -3.27
N ALA A 135 3.34 11.36 -2.87
CA ALA A 135 4.31 11.14 -1.81
C ALA A 135 5.70 11.69 -2.16
N LEU A 136 6.14 11.53 -3.41
CA LEU A 136 7.41 12.09 -3.91
C LEU A 136 7.41 13.62 -3.89
N GLU A 137 6.32 14.25 -4.32
CA GLU A 137 6.18 15.71 -4.33
C GLU A 137 6.15 16.28 -2.91
N LEU A 138 5.42 15.64 -1.99
CA LEU A 138 5.40 16.01 -0.58
C LEU A 138 6.77 15.82 0.08
N GLY A 139 7.48 14.73 -0.24
CA GLY A 139 8.85 14.48 0.24
C GLY A 139 9.83 15.55 -0.23
N LYS A 140 9.75 15.96 -1.50
CA LYS A 140 10.55 17.06 -2.05
C LYS A 140 10.26 18.40 -1.37
N ARG A 141 8.99 18.70 -1.07
CA ARG A 141 8.60 19.92 -0.35
C ARG A 141 9.11 19.91 1.08
N GLY A 142 8.97 18.79 1.79
CA GLY A 142 9.51 18.61 3.14
C GLY A 142 11.03 18.80 3.19
N ALA A 143 11.77 18.20 2.26
CA ALA A 143 13.23 18.33 2.15
C ALA A 143 13.70 19.75 1.80
N LYS A 144 12.84 20.58 1.20
CA LYS A 144 13.14 21.98 0.86
C LYS A 144 12.86 22.96 2.01
N THR A 145 12.18 22.49 3.06
CA THR A 145 11.76 23.29 4.22
C THR A 145 12.53 22.93 5.49
N ALA A 146 13.36 21.87 5.44
CA ALA A 146 14.26 21.41 6.50
C ALA A 146 15.69 21.89 6.23
#